data_AF-A0A6G0YLG0-F1
#
_entry.id   AF-A0A6G0YLG0-F1
#
_cell.length_a   1.000
_cell.length_b   1.000
_cell.length_c   1.000
_cell.angle_alpha   90.00
_cell.angle_beta   90.00
_cell.angle_gamma   90.00
#
_symmetry.space_group_name_H-M   'P 1'
#
loop_
_entity.id
_entity.type
_entity.pdbx_description
1 polymer ?
#
loop_
_entity_poly.entity_id
_entity_poly.type
_entity_poly.pdbx_seq_one_letter_code
_entity_poly.pdbx_strand_id
1 'polypeptide(L)' 'MTSSPSNEAELQLYRVMQRASLLAYYDTLLEMGGDDLQQLCDAGEEEFLEIMALVGMASKPLHVRRLQKALHEWVSNP' A
#
# COMPACT_ATOMS: atom_id res chain seq x y z
N MET A 1 -14.71 -0.27 -8.78
CA MET A 1 -13.81 -0.70 -9.87
C MET A 1 -12.48 -0.07 -9.59
N THR A 2 -11.37 -0.80 -9.66
CA THR A 2 -10.03 -0.25 -9.36
C THR A 2 -9.49 0.49 -10.57
N SER A 3 -8.90 1.68 -10.36
CA SER A 3 -8.28 2.47 -11.42
C SER A 3 -7.08 1.73 -12.03
N SER A 4 -6.76 2.06 -13.29
CA SER A 4 -5.55 1.56 -13.95
C SER A 4 -4.38 2.48 -13.64
N PRO A 5 -3.17 1.93 -13.37
CA PRO A 5 -1.98 2.74 -13.12
C PRO A 5 -1.60 3.59 -14.34
N SER A 6 -1.20 4.84 -14.10
CA SER A 6 -0.87 5.84 -15.11
C SER A 6 0.64 6.08 -15.28
N ASN A 7 1.44 5.66 -14.28
CA ASN A 7 2.89 5.81 -14.25
C ASN A 7 3.57 4.62 -13.54
N GLU A 8 4.90 4.60 -13.50
CA GLU A 8 5.66 3.48 -12.93
C GLU A 8 5.44 3.32 -11.42
N ALA A 9 5.36 4.42 -10.66
CA ALA A 9 5.17 4.37 -9.21
C ALA A 9 3.79 3.77 -8.86
N GLU A 10 2.74 4.25 -9.54
CA GLU A 10 1.39 3.70 -9.46
C GLU A 10 1.33 2.21 -9.88
N LEU A 11 2.11 1.80 -10.89
CA LEU A 11 2.18 0.42 -11.36
C LEU A 11 2.82 -0.48 -10.31
N GLN A 12 3.89 -0.03 -9.66
CA GLN A 12 4.53 -0.77 -8.57
C GLN A 12 3.56 -0.92 -7.40
N LEU A 13 2.90 0.17 -6.98
CA LEU A 13 1.86 0.12 -5.95
C LEU A 13 0.76 -0.87 -6.33
N TYR A 14 0.24 -0.79 -7.55
CA TYR A 14 -0.79 -1.69 -8.05
C TYR A 14 -0.37 -3.17 -7.92
N ARG A 15 0.88 -3.50 -8.30
CA ARG A 15 1.42 -4.88 -8.20
C ARG A 15 1.54 -5.36 -6.77
N VAL A 16 2.03 -4.52 -5.85
CA VAL A 16 2.10 -4.84 -4.42
C VAL A 16 0.70 -5.10 -3.87
N MET A 17 -0.26 -4.21 -4.16
CA MET A 17 -1.64 -4.34 -3.72
C MET A 17 -2.34 -5.56 -4.34
N GLN A 18 -2.06 -5.89 -5.60
CA GLN A 18 -2.56 -7.09 -6.26
C GLN A 18 -2.03 -8.37 -5.62
N ARG A 19 -0.71 -8.46 -5.42
CA ARG A 19 -0.07 -9.61 -4.77
C ARG A 19 -0.56 -9.80 -3.35
N ALA A 20 -0.74 -8.70 -2.62
CA ALA A 20 -1.31 -8.70 -1.29
C ALA A 20 -2.81 -9.01 -1.29
N SER A 21 -3.48 -9.04 -2.45
CA SER A 21 -4.95 -9.07 -2.66
C SER A 21 -5.71 -8.01 -1.85
N LEU A 22 -5.18 -6.79 -1.93
CA LEU A 22 -5.66 -5.56 -1.31
C LEU A 22 -6.03 -4.47 -2.35
N LEU A 23 -6.23 -4.81 -3.63
CA LEU A 23 -6.59 -3.84 -4.69
C LEU A 23 -7.80 -2.96 -4.37
N ALA A 24 -8.66 -3.37 -3.44
CA ALA A 24 -9.77 -2.55 -2.94
C ALA A 24 -9.31 -1.24 -2.25
N TYR A 25 -8.05 -1.14 -1.82
CA TYR A 25 -7.46 0.06 -1.19
C TYR A 25 -6.62 0.90 -2.16
N TYR A 26 -6.42 0.43 -3.39
CA TYR A 26 -5.51 1.07 -4.34
C TYR A 26 -5.92 2.52 -4.64
N ASP A 27 -7.18 2.73 -5.00
CA ASP A 27 -7.69 4.07 -5.32
C ASP A 27 -7.60 5.00 -4.10
N THR A 28 -7.94 4.50 -2.90
CA THR A 28 -7.86 5.29 -1.66
C THR A 28 -6.41 5.66 -1.30
N LEU A 29 -5.44 4.78 -1.53
CA LEU A 29 -4.03 5.12 -1.33
C LEU A 29 -3.59 6.22 -2.29
N LEU A 30 -3.95 6.12 -3.58
CA LEU A 30 -3.62 7.16 -4.56
C LEU A 30 -4.27 8.50 -4.24
N GLU A 31 -5.55 8.51 -3.85
CA GLU A 31 -6.26 9.72 -3.44
C GLU A 31 -5.59 10.43 -2.25
N MET A 32 -4.92 9.67 -1.37
CA MET A 32 -4.18 10.18 -0.22
C MET A 32 -2.70 10.50 -0.52
N GLY A 33 -2.24 10.36 -1.77
CA GLY A 33 -0.85 10.59 -2.15
C GLY A 33 0.11 9.45 -1.76
N GLY A 34 -0.41 8.24 -1.57
CA GLY A 34 0.36 7.02 -1.30
C GLY A 34 0.90 6.36 -2.57
N ASP A 35 1.36 7.16 -3.55
CA ASP A 35 1.90 6.72 -4.83
C ASP A 35 3.40 6.38 -4.79
N ASP A 36 4.09 6.74 -3.69
CA ASP A 36 5.49 6.38 -3.44
C ASP A 36 5.61 5.16 -2.51
N LEU A 37 5.95 3.99 -3.08
CA LEU A 37 6.16 2.77 -2.32
C LEU A 37 7.37 2.81 -1.40
N GLN A 38 8.42 3.55 -1.76
CA GLN A 38 9.62 3.65 -0.93
C GLN A 38 9.29 4.38 0.38
N GLN A 39 8.51 5.46 0.32
CA GLN A 39 8.00 6.14 1.51
C GLN A 39 7.15 5.22 2.39
N LEU A 40 6.26 4.41 1.80
CA LEU A 40 5.47 3.43 2.55
C LEU A 40 6.33 2.35 3.21
N CYS A 41 7.48 1.99 2.61
CA CYS A 41 8.41 1.02 3.17
C CYS A 41 9.29 1.61 4.27
N ASP A 42 9.68 2.88 4.13
CA ASP A 42 10.55 3.59 5.07
C ASP A 42 9.77 4.19 6.26
N ALA A 43 8.44 4.23 6.17
CA ALA A 43 7.56 4.71 7.22
C ALA A 43 7.82 3.98 8.55
N GLY A 44 8.01 4.75 9.61
CA GLY A 44 8.10 4.22 10.97
C GLY A 44 6.77 3.60 11.42
N GLU A 45 6.76 2.90 12.55
CA GLU A 45 5.54 2.22 13.04
C GLU A 45 4.36 3.18 13.25
N GLU A 46 4.60 4.35 13.85
CA GLU A 46 3.55 5.34 14.12
C GLU A 46 2.96 5.92 12.84
N GLU A 47 3.82 6.39 11.92
CA GLU A 47 3.43 6.90 10.61
C GLU A 47 2.69 5.86 9.79
N PHE A 48 3.20 4.61 9.77
CA PHE A 48 2.55 3.54 9.05
C PHE A 48 1.14 3.27 9.59
N LEU A 49 0.96 3.22 10.92
CA LEU A 49 -0.35 3.03 11.53
C LEU A 49 -1.30 4.22 11.26
N GLU A 50 -0.78 5.44 11.21
CA GLU A 50 -1.54 6.63 10.83
C GLU A 50 -2.05 6.52 9.39
N ILE A 51 -1.18 6.17 8.43
CA ILE A 51 -1.56 5.94 7.03
C ILE A 51 -2.62 4.82 6.95
N MET A 52 -2.42 3.72 7.68
CA MET A 52 -3.39 2.62 7.72
C MET A 52 -4.73 3.05 8.28
N ALA A 53 -4.76 3.97 9.25
CA ALA A 53 -6.00 4.54 9.77
C ALA A 53 -6.69 5.43 8.73
N LEU A 54 -5.93 6.30 8.05
CA LEU A 54 -6.43 7.20 7.02
C LEU A 54 -7.10 6.46 5.86
N VAL A 55 -6.50 5.35 5.40
CA VAL A 55 -7.07 4.54 4.31
C VAL A 55 -8.09 3.50 4.78
N GLY A 56 -8.49 3.54 6.06
CA GLY A 56 -9.51 2.66 6.64
C GLY A 56 -9.04 1.21 6.87
N MET A 57 -7.74 0.93 6.78
CA MET A 57 -7.16 -0.39 6.99
C MET A 57 -6.95 -0.72 8.47
N ALA A 58 -6.79 0.27 9.36
CA ALA A 58 -6.53 0.05 10.79
C ALA A 58 -7.61 -0.79 11.48
N SER A 59 -8.86 -0.71 11.04
CA SER A 59 -9.98 -1.54 11.53
C SER A 59 -9.90 -3.01 11.09
N LYS A 60 -8.98 -3.36 10.17
CA LYS A 60 -8.81 -4.69 9.57
C LYS A 60 -7.36 -5.17 9.73
N PRO A 61 -6.97 -5.69 10.91
CA PRO A 61 -5.58 -6.01 11.24
C PRO A 61 -4.92 -7.05 10.32
N LEU A 62 -5.70 -7.96 9.72
CA LEU A 62 -5.17 -8.93 8.76
C LEU A 62 -4.81 -8.29 7.40
N HIS A 63 -5.47 -7.20 7.02
CA HIS A 63 -5.10 -6.45 5.83
C HIS A 63 -3.79 -5.70 6.06
N VAL A 64 -3.64 -5.06 7.23
CA VAL A 64 -2.40 -4.40 7.65
C VAL A 64 -1.22 -5.39 7.57
N ARG A 65 -1.36 -6.58 8.16
CA ARG A 65 -0.32 -7.63 8.12
C ARG A 65 0.02 -8.09 6.71
N ARG A 66 -0.97 -8.21 5.82
CA ARG A 66 -0.75 -8.58 4.41
C ARG A 66 0.02 -7.50 3.67
N LEU A 67 -0.32 -6.23 3.90
CA LEU A 67 0.39 -5.11 3.29
C LEU A 67 1.83 -5.04 3.79
N GLN A 68 2.06 -5.09 5.11
CA GLN A 68 3.41 -5.11 5.69
C GLN A 68 4.28 -6.22 5.10
N LYS A 69 3.71 -7.44 4.98
CA LYS A 69 4.41 -8.57 4.36
C LYS A 69 4.74 -8.31 2.88
N ALA A 70 3.79 -7.77 2.12
CA ALA A 70 3.99 -7.49 0.70
C ALA A 70 5.02 -6.38 0.44
N LEU A 71 5.05 -5.34 1.28
CA LEU A 71 6.06 -4.27 1.23
C LEU A 71 7.45 -4.83 1.54
N HIS A 72 7.59 -5.65 2.58
CA HIS A 72 8.88 -6.28 2.91
C HIS A 72 9.39 -7.23 1.81
N GLU A 73 8.49 -8.00 1.19
CA GLU A 73 8.82 -8.83 0.02
C GLU A 73 9.26 -7.97 -1.18
N TRP A 74 8.60 -6.83 -1.40
CA TRP A 74 8.95 -5.90 -2.48
C TRP A 74 10.33 -5.27 -2.28
N VAL A 75 10.66 -4.77 -1.08
CA VAL A 75 12.00 -4.23 -0.79
C VAL A 75 13.10 -5.28 -1.02
N SER A 76 12.80 -6.55 -0.75
CA SER A 76 13.73 -7.65 -0.97
C SER A 76 13.89 -8.03 -2.45
N ASN A 77 12.92 -7.68 -3.31
CA ASN A 77 12.91 -7.97 -4.74
C ASN A 77 11.92 -7.01 -5.48
N PRO A 78 12.36 -5.80 -5.84
CA PRO A 78 11.49 -4.72 -6.35
C PRO A 78 10.86 -4.98 -7.73
#